data_AF-A0A957V028-F1
#
_entry.id   AF-A0A957V028-F1
#
_cell.length_a   1.000
_cell.length_b   1.000
_cell.length_c   1.000
_cell.angle_alpha   90.00
_cell.angle_beta   90.00
_cell.angle_gamma   90.00
#
_symmetry.space_group_name_H-M   'P 1'
#
loop_
_entity.id
_entity.type
_entity.pdbx_description
1 polymer ?
#
loop_
_entity_poly.entity_id
_entity_poly.type
_entity_poly.pdbx_seq_one_letter_code
_entity_poly.pdbx_strand_id
1 'polypeptide(L)'
;SETVTLTCYRPLVSKDATTSYTRTFDWTVSKVVAPSRLDLFDGETATVTYTIDVVKLPGADSAFSVAGVISITNPHPTQPATFAVADVLPGGLDATVDCGSGATSVTVGAVATATCKYSATPTAFISGTNVATATMQTDAGPRSYTGEAAVSFDANNPPTVIDNQVGINDTNAAFGGPVTTSTTFNREYTVDYGCQNVDFSQSTTV
;
A
#
# COMPACT_ATOMS: atom_id res chain seq x y z
N SER A 1 -63.77 -26.18 -0.37
CA SER A 1 -62.59 -25.65 0.32
C SER A 1 -61.92 -24.68 -0.62
N GLU A 2 -61.64 -23.46 -0.18
CA GLU A 2 -60.84 -22.50 -0.96
C GLU A 2 -59.38 -22.61 -0.49
N THR A 3 -58.45 -22.56 -1.43
CA THR A 3 -57.01 -22.61 -1.15
C THR A 3 -56.37 -21.30 -1.59
N VAL A 4 -55.63 -20.66 -0.68
CA VAL A 4 -54.81 -19.49 -0.99
C VAL A 4 -53.42 -19.95 -1.38
N THR A 5 -52.87 -19.41 -2.47
CA THR A 5 -51.47 -19.65 -2.88
C THR A 5 -50.65 -18.42 -2.53
N LEU A 6 -49.59 -18.60 -1.75
CA LEU A 6 -48.64 -17.55 -1.38
C LEU A 6 -47.31 -17.80 -2.10
N THR A 7 -46.82 -16.80 -2.82
CA THR A 7 -45.46 -16.79 -3.38
C THR A 7 -44.68 -15.63 -2.78
N CYS A 8 -43.51 -15.91 -2.19
CA CYS A 8 -42.66 -14.92 -1.55
C CYS A 8 -41.42 -14.66 -2.41
N TYR A 9 -41.08 -13.40 -2.62
CA TYR A 9 -39.88 -12.97 -3.34
C TYR A 9 -38.91 -12.32 -2.37
N ARG A 10 -37.65 -12.76 -2.37
CA ARG A 10 -36.60 -12.24 -1.48
C ARG A 10 -35.49 -11.60 -2.32
N PRO A 11 -35.29 -10.27 -2.23
CA PRO A 11 -34.12 -9.62 -2.80
C PRO A 11 -32.81 -10.25 -2.36
N LEU A 12 -31.85 -10.31 -3.27
CA LEU A 12 -30.49 -10.79 -2.99
C LEU A 12 -29.53 -9.61 -3.04
N VAL A 13 -28.68 -9.51 -2.02
CA VAL A 13 -27.58 -8.54 -1.97
C VAL A 13 -26.28 -9.32 -1.97
N SER A 14 -25.34 -8.89 -2.80
CA SER A 14 -23.98 -9.43 -2.84
C SER A 14 -23.01 -8.28 -3.06
N LYS A 15 -21.74 -8.48 -2.72
CA LYS A 15 -20.71 -7.49 -2.96
C LYS A 15 -19.35 -8.15 -3.14
N ASP A 16 -18.44 -7.41 -3.72
CA ASP A 16 -17.00 -7.66 -3.63
C ASP A 16 -16.34 -6.64 -2.70
N ALA A 17 -15.06 -6.85 -2.42
CA ALA A 17 -14.19 -5.89 -1.76
C ALA A 17 -12.78 -6.04 -2.31
N THR A 18 -12.24 -4.97 -2.87
CA THR A 18 -10.85 -4.88 -3.33
C THR A 18 -10.12 -3.90 -2.43
N THR A 19 -8.94 -4.28 -1.95
CA THR A 19 -8.10 -3.46 -1.10
C THR A 19 -6.86 -2.99 -1.85
N SER A 20 -6.35 -1.82 -1.48
CA SER A 20 -5.07 -1.33 -2.01
C SER A 20 -4.37 -0.43 -1.00
N TYR A 21 -3.05 -0.45 -1.01
CA TYR A 21 -2.21 0.42 -0.19
C TYR A 21 -0.87 0.66 -0.89
N THR A 22 -0.13 1.64 -0.39
CA THR A 22 1.22 1.97 -0.85
C THR A 22 2.22 1.63 0.24
N ARG A 23 3.33 0.99 -0.14
CA ARG A 23 4.48 0.76 0.73
C ARG A 23 5.70 1.50 0.20
N THR A 24 6.21 2.46 0.98
CA THR A 24 7.40 3.24 0.65
C THR A 24 8.58 2.76 1.48
N PHE A 25 9.73 2.57 0.85
CA PHE A 25 10.95 2.16 1.54
C PHE A 25 11.94 3.32 1.65
N ASP A 26 12.37 3.58 2.88
CA ASP A 26 13.47 4.49 3.14
C ASP A 26 14.80 3.73 3.25
N TRP A 27 15.90 4.44 3.06
CA TRP A 27 17.25 3.90 3.07
C TRP A 27 18.17 4.79 3.91
N THR A 28 19.02 4.16 4.72
CA THR A 28 20.15 4.87 5.35
C THR A 28 21.44 4.43 4.67
N VAL A 29 22.23 5.40 4.23
CA VAL A 29 23.54 5.17 3.62
C VAL A 29 24.57 5.88 4.46
N SER A 30 25.60 5.17 4.90
CA SER A 30 26.74 5.73 5.60
C SER A 30 28.05 5.26 4.98
N LYS A 31 29.07 6.10 5.07
CA LYS A 31 30.43 5.79 4.64
C LYS A 31 31.38 6.23 5.74
N VAL A 32 32.22 5.31 6.20
CA VAL A 32 33.27 5.57 7.18
C VAL A 32 34.63 5.23 6.59
N VAL A 33 35.67 5.82 7.18
CA VAL A 33 37.05 5.66 6.73
C VAL A 33 37.96 5.43 7.94
N ALA A 34 38.86 4.45 7.83
CA ALA A 34 39.81 4.10 8.89
C ALA A 34 41.18 3.68 8.31
N PRO A 35 42.29 4.30 8.77
CA PRO A 35 42.35 5.49 9.62
C PRO A 35 41.85 6.75 8.89
N SER A 36 41.33 7.73 9.62
CA SER A 36 40.87 9.02 9.06
C SER A 36 41.98 10.06 8.94
N ARG A 37 43.17 9.77 9.48
CA ARG A 37 44.37 10.60 9.43
C ARG A 37 45.60 9.71 9.30
N LEU A 38 46.53 10.11 8.44
CA LEU A 38 47.81 9.47 8.23
C LEU A 38 48.93 10.45 8.58
N ASP A 39 49.91 9.98 9.36
CA ASP A 39 51.20 10.65 9.55
C ASP A 39 52.26 9.73 8.97
N LEU A 40 52.92 10.15 7.89
CA LEU A 40 53.86 9.34 7.13
C LEU A 40 55.16 10.11 6.88
N PHE A 41 56.29 9.41 6.94
CA PHE A 41 57.56 9.92 6.42
C PHE A 41 57.61 9.85 4.89
N ASP A 42 58.53 10.61 4.29
CA ASP A 42 58.75 10.56 2.84
C ASP A 42 59.10 9.14 2.39
N GLY A 43 58.44 8.68 1.33
CA GLY A 43 58.56 7.32 0.81
C GLY A 43 57.66 6.28 1.50
N GLU A 44 56.98 6.60 2.60
CA GLU A 44 56.04 5.67 3.24
C GLU A 44 54.69 5.60 2.51
N THR A 45 54.04 4.44 2.64
CA THR A 45 52.68 4.19 2.13
C THR A 45 51.84 3.62 3.26
N ALA A 46 50.57 4.03 3.34
CA ALA A 46 49.60 3.45 4.25
C ALA A 46 48.29 3.13 3.54
N THR A 47 47.67 2.03 3.96
CA THR A 47 46.38 1.59 3.48
C THR A 47 45.26 2.20 4.32
N VAL A 48 44.26 2.74 3.64
CA VAL A 48 43.03 3.25 4.24
C VAL A 48 41.87 2.37 3.81
N THR A 49 41.03 1.97 4.76
CA THR A 49 39.82 1.18 4.51
C THR A 49 38.60 2.11 4.51
N TYR A 50 37.77 1.98 3.49
CA TYR A 50 36.46 2.59 3.41
C TYR A 50 35.39 1.52 3.61
N THR A 51 34.43 1.79 4.48
CA THR A 51 33.28 0.92 4.72
C THR A 51 32.01 1.69 4.37
N ILE A 52 31.24 1.18 3.42
CA ILE A 52 29.94 1.71 3.02
C ILE A 52 28.86 0.77 3.54
N ASP A 53 27.95 1.31 4.34
CA ASP A 53 26.83 0.58 4.90
C ASP A 53 25.52 1.14 4.33
N VAL A 54 24.75 0.27 3.69
CA VAL A 54 23.46 0.59 3.06
C VAL A 54 22.41 -0.25 3.72
N VAL A 55 21.52 0.37 4.49
CA VAL A 55 20.44 -0.31 5.20
C VAL A 55 19.10 0.06 4.60
N LYS A 56 18.36 -0.96 4.17
CA LYS A 56 16.96 -0.83 3.83
C LYS A 56 16.13 -0.78 5.11
N LEU A 57 15.38 0.31 5.30
CA LEU A 57 14.50 0.42 6.45
C LEU A 57 13.21 -0.40 6.22
N PRO A 58 12.46 -0.70 7.29
CA PRO A 58 11.11 -1.25 7.14
C PRO A 58 10.26 -0.33 6.27
N GLY A 59 9.44 -0.92 5.39
CA GLY A 59 8.53 -0.14 4.55
C GLY A 59 7.45 0.54 5.41
N ALA A 60 7.15 1.80 5.09
CA ALA A 60 6.05 2.54 5.67
C ALA A 60 4.80 2.40 4.79
N ASP A 61 3.68 1.99 5.39
CA ASP A 61 2.42 1.79 4.69
C ASP A 61 1.53 3.03 4.76
N SER A 62 0.89 3.35 3.64
CA SER A 62 0.03 4.53 3.49
C SER A 62 -1.02 4.32 2.40
N ALA A 63 -1.89 5.33 2.21
CA ALA A 63 -2.89 5.36 1.14
C ALA A 63 -3.81 4.12 1.12
N PHE A 64 -4.26 3.66 2.30
CA PHE A 64 -5.19 2.54 2.40
C PHE A 64 -6.54 2.90 1.74
N SER A 65 -7.03 1.99 0.91
CA SER A 65 -8.31 2.12 0.23
C SER A 65 -9.00 0.76 0.18
N VAL A 66 -10.32 0.79 0.30
CA VAL A 66 -11.21 -0.34 0.06
C VAL A 66 -12.31 0.13 -0.86
N ALA A 67 -12.51 -0.55 -1.97
CA ALA A 67 -13.55 -0.23 -2.94
C ALA A 67 -14.19 -1.49 -3.51
N GLY A 68 -15.38 -1.35 -4.04
CA GLY A 68 -16.08 -2.47 -4.66
C GLY A 68 -17.44 -2.09 -5.21
N VAL A 69 -18.19 -3.13 -5.55
CA VAL A 69 -19.54 -3.03 -6.10
C VAL A 69 -20.51 -3.84 -5.26
N ILE A 70 -21.63 -3.23 -4.90
CA ILE A 70 -22.78 -3.86 -4.26
C ILE A 70 -23.80 -4.15 -5.36
N SER A 71 -24.20 -5.41 -5.50
CA SER A 71 -25.22 -5.85 -6.46
C SER A 71 -26.50 -6.23 -5.74
N ILE A 72 -27.61 -5.62 -6.13
CA ILE A 72 -28.94 -5.85 -5.56
C ILE A 72 -29.84 -6.42 -6.65
N THR A 73 -30.33 -7.63 -6.44
CA THR A 73 -31.20 -8.34 -7.38
C THR A 73 -32.62 -8.40 -6.85
N ASN A 74 -33.57 -7.96 -7.67
CA ASN A 74 -34.99 -8.08 -7.39
C ASN A 74 -35.58 -9.25 -8.20
N PRO A 75 -35.93 -10.37 -7.56
CA PRO A 75 -36.49 -11.53 -8.27
C PRO A 75 -37.99 -11.43 -8.53
N HIS A 76 -38.66 -10.34 -8.13
CA HIS A 76 -40.09 -10.21 -8.34
C HIS A 76 -40.39 -10.16 -9.86
N PRO A 77 -41.40 -10.91 -10.37
CA PRO A 77 -41.63 -11.06 -11.81
C PRO A 77 -42.14 -9.80 -12.51
N THR A 78 -42.86 -8.92 -11.80
CA THR A 78 -43.53 -7.75 -12.42
C THR A 78 -43.38 -6.41 -11.69
N GLN A 79 -42.91 -6.37 -10.44
CA GLN A 79 -42.87 -5.16 -9.62
C GLN A 79 -41.42 -4.72 -9.39
N PRO A 80 -41.10 -3.42 -9.55
CA PRO A 80 -39.82 -2.87 -9.12
C PRO A 80 -39.77 -2.74 -7.59
N ALA A 81 -38.56 -2.61 -7.04
CA ALA A 81 -38.33 -2.33 -5.63
C ALA A 81 -37.25 -1.28 -5.45
N THR A 82 -37.43 -0.36 -4.50
CA THR A 82 -36.46 0.69 -4.17
C THR A 82 -35.75 0.36 -2.86
N PHE A 83 -34.43 0.47 -2.86
CA PHE A 83 -33.58 0.17 -1.72
C PHE A 83 -32.75 1.40 -1.35
N ALA A 84 -32.73 1.76 -0.07
CA ALA A 84 -31.68 2.58 0.52
C ALA A 84 -30.48 1.69 0.84
N VAL A 85 -29.28 2.11 0.48
CA VAL A 85 -28.07 1.30 0.56
C VAL A 85 -27.07 1.98 1.49
N ALA A 86 -26.60 1.23 2.48
CA ALA A 86 -25.51 1.60 3.38
C ALA A 86 -24.46 0.47 3.37
N ASP A 87 -23.22 0.79 3.71
CA ASP A 87 -22.13 -0.19 3.76
C ASP A 87 -21.18 0.17 4.90
N VAL A 88 -20.84 -0.81 5.73
CA VAL A 88 -20.05 -0.61 6.94
C VAL A 88 -18.90 -1.61 6.97
N LEU A 89 -17.69 -1.07 6.97
CA LEU A 89 -16.44 -1.83 7.03
C LEU A 89 -16.10 -2.26 8.47
N PRO A 90 -15.16 -3.21 8.65
CA PRO A 90 -14.64 -3.57 9.96
C PRO A 90 -14.21 -2.35 10.78
N GLY A 91 -14.52 -2.36 12.07
CA GLY A 91 -14.28 -1.22 12.96
C GLY A 91 -15.36 -0.14 12.91
N GLY A 92 -16.45 -0.35 12.17
CA GLY A 92 -17.58 0.60 12.10
C GLY A 92 -17.34 1.78 11.18
N LEU A 93 -16.44 1.63 10.19
CA LEU A 93 -16.14 2.68 9.21
C LEU A 93 -17.22 2.66 8.12
N ASP A 94 -18.01 3.73 8.03
CA ASP A 94 -19.00 3.89 6.97
C ASP A 94 -18.32 4.08 5.60
N ALA A 95 -18.74 3.31 4.61
CA ALA A 95 -18.31 3.52 3.23
C ALA A 95 -19.16 4.61 2.55
N THR A 96 -18.54 5.33 1.62
CA THR A 96 -19.30 6.17 0.69
C THR A 96 -19.91 5.28 -0.39
N VAL A 97 -21.25 5.20 -0.42
CA VAL A 97 -22.01 4.45 -1.43
C VAL A 97 -22.48 5.39 -2.54
N ASP A 98 -22.35 4.94 -3.79
CA ASP A 98 -22.82 5.63 -4.99
C ASP A 98 -23.57 4.66 -5.92
N CYS A 99 -24.90 4.75 -5.89
CA CYS A 99 -25.84 4.06 -6.76
C CYS A 99 -26.09 4.78 -8.09
N GLY A 100 -25.29 5.80 -8.41
CA GLY A 100 -25.41 6.65 -9.59
C GLY A 100 -25.50 8.13 -9.19
N SER A 101 -24.56 8.94 -9.67
CA SER A 101 -24.52 10.39 -9.43
C SER A 101 -24.51 10.79 -7.94
N GLY A 102 -23.93 9.96 -7.07
CA GLY A 102 -23.85 10.18 -5.62
C GLY A 102 -25.10 9.76 -4.84
N ALA A 103 -26.07 9.10 -5.48
CA ALA A 103 -27.26 8.61 -4.80
C ALA A 103 -26.94 7.43 -3.88
N THR A 104 -27.58 7.37 -2.71
CA THR A 104 -27.50 6.23 -1.77
C THR A 104 -28.73 5.34 -1.84
N SER A 105 -29.57 5.51 -2.86
CA SER A 105 -30.73 4.67 -3.11
C SER A 105 -30.83 4.26 -4.57
N VAL A 106 -31.43 3.10 -4.82
CA VAL A 106 -31.57 2.54 -6.16
C VAL A 106 -32.91 1.85 -6.33
N THR A 107 -33.56 2.07 -7.47
CA THR A 107 -34.76 1.33 -7.87
C THR A 107 -34.35 0.22 -8.84
N VAL A 108 -34.67 -1.02 -8.46
CA VAL A 108 -34.38 -2.22 -9.24
C VAL A 108 -35.67 -2.69 -9.90
N GLY A 109 -35.66 -2.80 -11.23
CA GLY A 109 -36.79 -3.31 -12.00
C GLY A 109 -37.17 -4.75 -11.62
N ALA A 110 -38.28 -5.23 -12.18
CA ALA A 110 -38.67 -6.63 -12.08
C ALA A 110 -37.62 -7.54 -12.74
N VAL A 111 -37.26 -8.65 -12.09
CA VAL A 111 -36.27 -9.62 -12.57
C VAL A 111 -34.97 -8.95 -13.04
N ALA A 112 -34.52 -7.95 -12.29
CA ALA A 112 -33.37 -7.13 -12.64
C ALA A 112 -32.36 -7.06 -11.51
N THR A 113 -31.15 -6.63 -11.85
CA THR A 113 -30.07 -6.34 -10.92
C THR A 113 -29.61 -4.91 -11.14
N ALA A 114 -29.42 -4.17 -10.05
CA ALA A 114 -28.75 -2.87 -10.07
C ALA A 114 -27.48 -2.93 -9.22
N THR A 115 -26.55 -2.02 -9.51
CA THR A 115 -25.25 -1.97 -8.86
C THR A 115 -25.00 -0.60 -8.24
N CYS A 116 -24.46 -0.57 -7.03
CA CYS A 116 -23.91 0.63 -6.41
C CYS A 116 -22.42 0.44 -6.17
N LYS A 117 -21.61 1.43 -6.55
CA LYS A 117 -20.19 1.45 -6.16
C LYS A 117 -20.08 1.85 -4.71
N TYR A 118 -19.01 1.45 -4.06
CA TYR A 118 -18.64 2.00 -2.76
C TYR A 118 -17.14 2.20 -2.64
N SER A 119 -16.74 3.10 -1.75
CA SER A 119 -15.33 3.33 -1.41
C SER A 119 -15.18 3.80 0.03
N ALA A 120 -14.07 3.42 0.65
CA ALA A 120 -13.64 3.88 1.97
C ALA A 120 -12.12 4.03 2.02
N THR A 121 -11.63 4.95 2.86
CA THR A 121 -10.21 5.21 3.08
C THR A 121 -9.86 5.04 4.57
N PRO A 122 -9.57 3.81 5.02
CA PRO A 122 -9.12 3.55 6.38
C PRO A 122 -7.81 4.30 6.69
N THR A 123 -7.56 4.57 7.98
CA THR A 123 -6.30 5.20 8.41
C THR A 123 -5.18 4.19 8.72
N ALA A 124 -5.51 2.91 8.75
CA ALA A 124 -4.60 1.79 9.02
C ALA A 124 -5.14 0.51 8.38
N PHE A 125 -4.38 -0.59 8.49
CA PHE A 125 -4.87 -1.91 8.14
C PHE A 125 -6.13 -2.25 8.92
N ILE A 126 -7.14 -2.69 8.17
CA ILE A 126 -8.36 -3.28 8.71
C ILE A 126 -8.53 -4.68 8.12
N SER A 127 -9.11 -5.57 8.91
CA SER A 127 -9.41 -6.93 8.50
C SER A 127 -10.76 -7.35 9.07
N GLY A 128 -11.52 -8.10 8.29
CA GLY A 128 -12.81 -8.64 8.71
C GLY A 128 -13.83 -8.59 7.59
N THR A 129 -15.10 -8.55 7.96
CA THR A 129 -16.21 -8.54 7.00
C THR A 129 -16.72 -7.12 6.78
N ASN A 130 -16.77 -6.70 5.52
CA ASN A 130 -17.54 -5.53 5.10
C ASN A 130 -18.98 -5.95 4.80
N VAL A 131 -19.96 -5.21 5.33
CA VAL A 131 -21.38 -5.56 5.27
C VAL A 131 -22.17 -4.44 4.60
N ALA A 132 -22.66 -4.71 3.39
CA ALA A 132 -23.61 -3.85 2.71
C ALA A 132 -25.03 -4.20 3.15
N THR A 133 -25.84 -3.19 3.46
CA THR A 133 -27.25 -3.33 3.85
C THR A 133 -28.13 -2.58 2.87
N ALA A 134 -29.00 -3.30 2.16
CA ALA A 134 -30.05 -2.74 1.33
C ALA A 134 -31.38 -2.80 2.09
N THR A 135 -32.02 -1.66 2.33
CA THR A 135 -33.26 -1.55 3.08
C THR A 135 -34.39 -1.06 2.18
N MET A 136 -35.49 -1.82 2.11
CA MET A 136 -36.71 -1.44 1.40
C MET A 136 -37.85 -1.18 2.39
N GLN A 137 -38.75 -0.27 2.05
CA GLN A 137 -40.00 -0.09 2.79
C GLN A 137 -41.06 -1.05 2.25
N THR A 138 -41.80 -1.69 3.15
CA THR A 138 -42.95 -2.53 2.84
C THR A 138 -44.14 -2.08 3.69
N ASP A 139 -45.35 -2.54 3.37
CA ASP A 139 -46.54 -2.26 4.19
C ASP A 139 -46.40 -2.78 5.63
N ALA A 140 -45.55 -3.79 5.84
CA ALA A 140 -45.22 -4.34 7.16
C ALA A 140 -44.02 -3.65 7.84
N GLY A 141 -43.54 -2.52 7.30
CA GLY A 141 -42.37 -1.79 7.77
C GLY A 141 -41.08 -2.07 6.99
N PRO A 142 -39.93 -1.52 7.44
CA PRO A 142 -38.66 -1.69 6.76
C PRO A 142 -38.18 -3.14 6.80
N ARG A 143 -37.59 -3.59 5.69
CA ARG A 143 -36.92 -4.89 5.56
C ARG A 143 -35.51 -4.66 5.01
N SER A 144 -34.54 -5.32 5.62
CA SER A 144 -33.13 -5.19 5.26
C SER A 144 -32.56 -6.52 4.76
N TYR A 145 -31.65 -6.41 3.80
CA TYR A 145 -30.95 -7.51 3.16
C TYR A 145 -29.46 -7.19 3.15
N THR A 146 -28.63 -8.18 3.45
CA THR A 146 -27.19 -7.97 3.56
C THR A 146 -26.40 -8.73 2.50
N GLY A 147 -25.30 -8.12 2.08
CA GLY A 147 -24.26 -8.76 1.28
C GLY A 147 -22.91 -8.52 1.95
N GLU A 148 -22.07 -9.54 1.95
CA GLU A 148 -20.81 -9.53 2.71
C GLU A 148 -19.62 -9.79 1.78
N ALA A 149 -18.49 -9.14 2.08
CA ALA A 149 -17.20 -9.47 1.48
C ALA A 149 -16.09 -9.33 2.52
N ALA A 150 -15.08 -10.19 2.43
CA ALA A 150 -13.90 -10.10 3.27
C ALA A 150 -13.04 -8.90 2.85
N VAL A 151 -12.54 -8.15 3.82
CA VAL A 151 -11.53 -7.11 3.64
C VAL A 151 -10.23 -7.64 4.25
N SER A 152 -9.21 -7.75 3.42
CA SER A 152 -7.84 -8.10 3.82
C SER A 152 -6.82 -7.37 2.96
N PHE A 153 -5.71 -6.97 3.55
CA PHE A 153 -4.55 -6.46 2.83
C PHE A 153 -3.46 -7.54 2.86
N ASP A 154 -3.56 -8.49 1.92
CA ASP A 154 -2.73 -9.69 1.88
C ASP A 154 -2.01 -9.85 0.53
N ALA A 155 -1.38 -11.01 0.32
CA ALA A 155 -0.64 -11.29 -0.92
C ALA A 155 -1.50 -11.29 -2.19
N ASN A 156 -2.83 -11.42 -2.07
CA ASN A 156 -3.74 -11.31 -3.21
C ASN A 156 -3.97 -9.85 -3.62
N ASN A 157 -3.66 -8.90 -2.73
CA ASN A 157 -3.75 -7.46 -2.94
C ASN A 157 -2.41 -6.80 -2.59
N PRO A 158 -1.34 -7.06 -3.39
CA PRO A 158 -0.02 -6.55 -3.10
C PRO A 158 0.02 -5.02 -3.12
N PRO A 159 0.91 -4.39 -2.34
CA PRO A 159 1.02 -2.93 -2.32
C PRO A 159 1.57 -2.38 -3.63
N THR A 160 1.22 -1.14 -3.93
CA THR A 160 2.05 -0.30 -4.79
C THR A 160 3.35 -0.02 -4.06
N VAL A 161 4.49 -0.36 -4.64
CA VAL A 161 5.79 -0.20 -3.97
C VAL A 161 6.53 1.02 -4.52
N ILE A 162 7.03 1.86 -3.60
CA ILE A 162 7.85 3.03 -3.89
C ILE A 162 9.23 2.85 -3.24
N ASP A 163 10.28 3.31 -3.94
CA ASP A 163 11.68 3.34 -3.48
C ASP A 163 12.24 1.97 -3.03
N ASN A 164 11.78 0.89 -3.65
CA ASN A 164 12.22 -0.48 -3.33
C ASN A 164 13.70 -0.77 -3.64
N GLN A 165 14.38 0.16 -4.33
CA GLN A 165 15.78 0.08 -4.75
C GLN A 165 16.50 1.39 -4.49
N VAL A 166 17.80 1.31 -4.22
CA VAL A 166 18.69 2.46 -4.06
C VAL A 166 19.92 2.30 -4.95
N GLY A 167 20.38 3.41 -5.53
CA GLY A 167 21.63 3.50 -6.28
C GLY A 167 22.73 4.15 -5.43
N ILE A 168 23.90 3.52 -5.40
CA ILE A 168 25.09 3.99 -4.69
C ILE A 168 26.16 4.29 -5.73
N ASN A 169 26.66 5.51 -5.74
CA ASN A 169 27.74 5.93 -6.62
C ASN A 169 28.89 6.50 -5.78
N ASP A 170 30.00 5.77 -5.73
CA ASP A 170 31.24 6.23 -5.15
C ASP A 170 32.24 6.52 -6.27
N THR A 171 32.81 7.72 -6.26
CA THR A 171 33.77 8.16 -7.29
C THR A 171 35.14 7.53 -7.12
N ASN A 172 35.42 6.86 -6.00
CA ASN A 172 36.67 6.14 -5.82
C ASN A 172 36.73 4.91 -6.73
N ALA A 173 37.75 4.84 -7.59
CA ALA A 173 37.92 3.74 -8.54
C ALA A 173 37.97 2.35 -7.86
N ALA A 174 38.47 2.26 -6.62
CA ALA A 174 38.54 1.01 -5.86
C ALA A 174 37.14 0.49 -5.44
N PHE A 175 36.12 1.35 -5.43
CA PHE A 175 34.72 0.92 -5.28
C PHE A 175 34.20 0.18 -6.53
N GLY A 176 34.87 0.24 -7.69
CA GLY A 176 34.49 -0.55 -8.86
C GLY A 176 33.19 -0.10 -9.55
N GLY A 177 32.77 1.15 -9.35
CA GLY A 177 31.65 1.79 -10.06
C GLY A 177 30.29 1.75 -9.35
N PRO A 178 29.25 2.34 -9.96
CA PRO A 178 27.92 2.42 -9.35
C PRO A 178 27.28 1.05 -9.10
N VAL A 179 26.56 0.92 -7.98
CA VAL A 179 25.82 -0.29 -7.59
C VAL A 179 24.35 0.07 -7.34
N THR A 180 23.42 -0.77 -7.79
CA THR A 180 22.00 -0.68 -7.43
C THR A 180 21.60 -1.93 -6.66
N THR A 181 20.85 -1.76 -5.57
CA THR A 181 20.41 -2.87 -4.72
C THR A 181 18.95 -2.69 -4.31
N SER A 182 18.28 -3.81 -4.02
CA SER A 182 16.97 -3.86 -3.34
C SER A 182 17.06 -4.41 -1.91
N THR A 183 18.27 -4.69 -1.41
CA THR A 183 18.55 -5.23 -0.07
C THR A 183 19.64 -4.44 0.64
N THR A 184 19.65 -4.56 1.97
CA THR A 184 20.77 -4.11 2.80
C THR A 184 22.08 -4.78 2.37
N PHE A 185 23.17 -4.02 2.32
CA PHE A 185 24.51 -4.57 2.16
C PHE A 185 25.55 -3.70 2.84
N ASN A 186 26.67 -4.32 3.16
CA ASN A 186 27.87 -3.66 3.61
C ASN A 186 28.99 -3.94 2.61
N ARG A 187 29.79 -2.94 2.28
CA ARG A 187 30.91 -3.07 1.35
C ARG A 187 32.14 -2.35 1.84
N GLU A 188 33.23 -3.07 1.87
CA GLU A 188 34.54 -2.52 2.20
C GLU A 188 35.47 -2.54 0.99
N TYR A 189 36.30 -1.52 0.89
CA TYR A 189 37.41 -1.46 -0.07
C TYR A 189 38.55 -0.65 0.50
N THR A 190 39.77 -0.95 0.06
CA THR A 190 40.99 -0.27 0.52
C THR A 190 41.59 0.59 -0.56
N VAL A 191 42.31 1.63 -0.15
CA VAL A 191 43.07 2.52 -1.02
C VAL A 191 44.41 2.80 -0.35
N ASP A 192 45.49 2.64 -1.10
CA ASP A 192 46.83 2.96 -0.61
C ASP A 192 47.16 4.43 -0.91
N TYR A 193 47.63 5.13 0.13
CA TYR A 193 48.10 6.51 0.06
C TYR A 193 49.61 6.52 0.31
N GLY A 194 50.38 7.01 -0.67
CA GLY A 194 51.82 7.21 -0.56
C GLY A 194 52.19 8.66 -0.28
N CYS A 195 53.19 8.88 0.58
CA CYS A 195 53.84 10.18 0.76
C CYS A 195 55.00 10.27 -0.24
N GLN A 196 54.81 10.95 -1.37
CA GLN A 196 55.84 11.13 -2.41
C GLN A 196 55.88 12.58 -2.91
N ASN A 197 57.06 13.05 -3.33
CA ASN A 197 57.35 14.40 -3.82
C ASN A 197 57.17 15.52 -2.76
N VAL A 198 57.75 15.34 -1.57
CA VAL A 198 57.84 16.42 -0.57
C VAL A 198 58.88 17.44 -1.05
N ASP A 199 58.45 18.66 -1.41
CA ASP A 199 59.37 19.74 -1.78
C ASP A 199 59.99 20.35 -0.51
N PHE A 200 61.29 20.12 -0.31
CA PHE A 200 62.05 20.61 0.86
C PHE A 200 62.61 22.03 0.67
N SER A 201 62.26 22.77 -0.38
CA SER A 201 62.84 24.10 -0.61
C SER A 201 62.22 25.20 0.27
N GLN A 202 62.42 25.14 1.58
CA GLN A 202 62.68 26.35 2.37
C GLN A 202 63.88 26.09 3.27
N SER A 203 65.06 26.45 2.75
CA SER A 203 66.24 26.68 3.57
C SER A 203 65.94 27.81 4.55
N THR A 204 65.55 27.47 5.79
CA THR A 204 65.71 28.38 6.91
C THR A 204 67.20 28.47 7.21
N THR A 205 67.86 29.42 6.56
CA THR A 205 69.20 29.85 7.01
C THR A 205 68.96 30.64 8.30
N VAL A 206 69.67 30.24 9.37
CA VAL A 206 69.66 30.86 10.70
C VAL A 206 70.12 32.32 10.63
#